data_AF-A0A850R080-F1
#
_entry.id   AF-A0A850R080-F1
#
_cell.length_a   1.000
_cell.length_b   1.000
_cell.length_c   1.000
_cell.angle_alpha   90.00
_cell.angle_beta   90.00
_cell.angle_gamma   90.00
#
_symmetry.space_group_name_H-M   'P 1'
#
loop_
_entity.id
_entity.type
_entity.pdbx_description
1 polymer ?
#
loop_
_entity_poly.entity_id
_entity_poly.type
_entity_poly.pdbx_seq_one_letter_code
_entity_poly.pdbx_strand_id
1 'polypeptide(L)'
;MKFGDTLKKIRLSRKITQSSLTYGQLSHTSISKIENNLTTPSYNNALYLIEQLGLTVGEFEYIRNNCQQSPKQALIQAFTQLSLLSSRTQLQQFIGDCQTYLKRNFDQDIARLVIVVTALQEVKKHQYASARRLVEPVWYYLSELNLWTRLDLYLVNDILYFFDSKMAVQVMLQVLKVLQSKYPQLGELKLALVLNTSTITLAAQDFKQTQILLQFAGKLAQKLPRYDLWILAQLRLKLCLQQYNAAMVQCELLEEIGAHDLAQEALYEIQRLARVAPGVNS
;
A
#
# COMPACT_ATOMS: atom_id res chain seq x y z
N MET A 1 1.82 26.64 6.99
CA MET A 1 2.68 27.74 7.50
C MET A 1 3.95 27.85 6.65
N LYS A 2 4.63 29.00 6.62
CA LYS A 2 5.96 29.10 5.99
C LYS A 2 7.02 28.45 6.88
N PHE A 3 8.16 28.07 6.30
CA PHE A 3 9.25 27.40 7.01
C PHE A 3 9.71 28.18 8.25
N GLY A 4 9.96 29.49 8.10
CA GLY A 4 10.44 30.36 9.17
C GLY A 4 9.46 30.46 10.34
N ASP A 5 8.17 30.61 10.05
CA ASP A 5 7.12 30.67 11.06
C ASP A 5 7.07 29.38 11.88
N THR A 6 7.16 28.23 11.21
CA THR A 6 7.16 26.91 11.86
C THR A 6 8.40 26.72 12.72
N LEU A 7 9.59 27.05 12.19
CA LEU A 7 10.85 26.98 12.93
C LEU A 7 10.79 27.83 14.20
N LYS A 8 10.38 29.10 14.08
CA LYS A 8 10.25 30.03 15.19
C LYS A 8 9.26 29.55 16.23
N LYS A 9 8.09 29.06 15.81
CA LYS A 9 7.04 28.53 16.69
C LYS A 9 7.55 27.36 17.53
N ILE A 10 8.21 26.38 16.88
CA ILE A 10 8.74 25.18 17.57
C ILE A 10 9.92 25.55 18.48
N ARG A 11 10.83 26.42 18.02
CA ARG A 11 11.96 26.88 18.83
C ARG A 11 11.48 27.54 20.11
N LEU A 12 10.51 28.46 20.01
CA LEU A 12 9.95 29.18 21.16
C LEU A 12 9.19 28.23 22.11
N SER A 13 8.42 27.26 21.60
CA SER A 13 7.73 26.30 22.45
C SER A 13 8.70 25.42 23.26
N ARG A 14 9.88 25.12 22.70
CA ARG A 14 10.97 24.40 23.37
C ARG A 14 11.88 25.29 24.21
N LYS A 15 11.61 26.60 24.29
CA LYS A 15 12.43 27.58 25.03
C LYS A 15 13.90 27.63 24.57
N ILE A 16 14.16 27.36 23.29
CA ILE A 16 15.50 27.38 22.71
C ILE A 16 15.81 28.80 22.20
N THR A 17 17.00 29.34 22.42
CA THR A 17 17.40 30.64 21.85
C THR A 17 17.90 30.48 20.41
N GLN A 18 17.94 31.55 19.63
CA GLN A 18 18.49 31.48 18.26
C GLN A 18 19.97 31.05 18.26
N SER A 19 20.76 31.52 19.23
CA SER A 19 22.17 31.14 19.36
C SER A 19 22.35 29.67 19.73
N SER A 20 21.53 29.14 20.64
CA SER A 20 21.55 27.71 20.98
C SER A 20 21.09 26.84 19.83
N LEU A 21 20.08 27.28 19.06
CA LEU A 21 19.60 26.55 17.87
C LEU A 21 20.67 26.47 16.77
N THR A 22 21.42 27.54 16.53
CA THR A 22 22.40 27.55 15.44
C THR A 22 23.75 26.98 15.84
N TYR A 23 24.11 27.02 17.12
CA TYR A 23 25.41 26.61 17.66
C TYR A 23 26.60 27.13 16.83
N GLY A 24 26.52 28.40 16.40
CA GLY A 24 27.56 29.06 15.60
C GLY A 24 27.61 28.68 14.11
N GLN A 25 26.86 27.68 13.64
CA GLN A 25 26.83 27.31 12.21
C GLN A 25 26.11 28.35 11.33
N LEU A 26 25.17 29.10 11.91
CA LEU A 26 24.51 30.21 11.24
C LEU A 26 24.70 31.48 12.07
N SER A 27 24.94 32.60 11.37
CA SER A 27 24.97 33.91 12.00
C SER A 27 23.60 34.28 12.58
N HIS A 28 23.60 35.11 13.63
CA HIS A 28 22.38 35.64 14.23
C HIS A 28 21.48 36.35 13.19
N THR A 29 22.09 37.07 12.25
CA THR A 29 21.38 37.73 11.14
C THR A 29 20.70 36.72 10.20
N SER A 30 21.34 35.59 9.92
CA SER A 30 20.80 34.56 9.02
C SER A 30 19.61 33.85 9.64
N ILE A 31 19.72 33.39 10.89
CA ILE A 31 18.60 32.72 11.58
C ILE A 31 17.41 33.66 11.78
N SER A 32 17.65 34.94 12.11
CA SER A 32 16.59 35.94 12.19
C SER A 32 15.89 36.16 10.85
N LYS A 33 16.63 36.25 9.74
CA LYS A 33 16.03 36.35 8.41
C LYS A 33 15.21 35.11 8.05
N ILE A 34 15.69 33.91 8.38
CA ILE A 34 14.96 32.66 8.16
C ILE A 34 13.66 32.64 8.97
N GLU A 35 13.70 32.90 10.28
CA GLU A 35 12.52 32.88 11.15
C GLU A 35 11.45 33.92 10.79
N ASN A 36 11.86 35.02 10.15
CA ASN A 36 10.92 36.04 9.66
C ASN A 36 10.59 35.86 8.16
N ASN A 37 10.94 34.71 7.56
CA ASN A 37 10.69 34.36 6.16
C ASN A 37 11.27 35.35 5.13
N LEU A 38 12.33 36.09 5.50
CA LEU A 38 13.06 37.00 4.62
C LEU A 38 14.09 36.25 3.76
N THR A 39 14.46 35.03 4.14
CA THR A 39 15.39 34.19 3.39
C THR A 39 15.01 32.72 3.55
N THR A 40 14.98 31.98 2.44
CA THR A 40 14.82 30.53 2.45
C THR A 40 16.17 29.88 2.79
N PRO A 41 16.25 28.99 3.79
CA PRO A 41 17.50 28.30 4.10
C PRO A 41 17.89 27.37 2.95
N SER A 42 19.20 27.11 2.82
CA SER A 42 19.67 25.99 2.00
C SER A 42 19.14 24.67 2.55
N TYR A 43 19.13 23.63 1.73
CA TYR A 43 18.68 22.29 2.15
C TYR A 43 19.43 21.79 3.38
N ASN A 44 20.77 21.88 3.39
CA ASN A 44 21.59 21.45 4.52
C ASN A 44 21.30 22.26 5.80
N ASN A 45 21.11 23.57 5.68
CA ASN A 45 20.77 24.41 6.83
C ASN A 45 19.37 24.08 7.35
N ALA A 46 18.41 23.78 6.47
CA ALA A 46 17.08 23.36 6.89
C ALA A 46 17.14 22.04 7.67
N LEU A 47 17.86 21.04 7.17
CA LEU A 47 18.06 19.75 7.86
C LEU A 47 18.68 19.95 9.24
N TYR A 48 19.78 20.70 9.30
CA TYR A 48 20.48 20.99 10.55
C TYR A 48 19.55 21.67 11.57
N LEU A 49 18.83 22.72 11.17
CA LEU A 49 17.93 23.44 12.07
C LEU A 49 16.77 22.56 12.57
N ILE A 50 16.23 21.68 11.71
CA ILE A 50 15.19 20.71 12.10
C ILE A 50 15.73 19.69 13.10
N GLU A 51 16.94 19.17 12.86
CA GLU A 51 17.60 18.21 13.75
C GLU A 51 17.94 18.83 15.11
N GLN A 52 18.39 20.09 15.15
CA GLN A 52 18.63 20.82 16.40
C GLN A 52 17.34 21.07 17.20
N LEU A 53 16.18 21.08 16.54
CA LEU A 53 14.89 21.06 17.22
C LEU A 53 14.48 19.66 17.70
N GLY A 54 15.29 18.62 17.47
CA GLY A 54 15.01 17.24 17.84
C GLY A 54 13.83 16.65 17.07
N LEU A 55 13.66 17.05 15.80
CA LEU A 55 12.59 16.59 14.93
C LEU A 55 13.16 15.88 13.70
N THR A 56 12.35 14.99 13.11
CA THR A 56 12.58 14.54 11.74
C THR A 56 12.03 15.56 10.76
N VAL A 57 12.50 15.54 9.51
CA VAL A 57 11.94 16.37 8.43
C VAL A 57 10.44 16.12 8.25
N GLY A 58 10.01 14.86 8.39
CA GLY A 58 8.60 14.47 8.27
C GLY A 58 7.73 15.13 9.33
N GLU A 59 8.17 15.10 10.60
CA GLU A 59 7.43 15.72 11.71
C GLU A 59 7.40 17.25 11.57
N PHE A 60 8.51 17.86 11.16
CA PHE A 60 8.55 19.29 10.90
C PHE A 60 7.56 19.72 9.81
N GLU A 61 7.53 19.00 8.68
CA GLU A 61 6.60 19.28 7.59
C GLU A 61 5.14 18.99 7.98
N TYR A 62 4.89 17.99 8.83
CA TYR A 62 3.57 17.74 9.41
C TYR A 62 3.08 18.94 10.23
N ILE A 63 3.90 19.44 11.16
CA ILE A 63 3.59 20.64 11.95
C ILE A 63 3.43 21.87 11.05
N ARG A 64 4.30 22.02 10.04
CA ARG A 64 4.24 23.11 9.06
C ARG A 64 2.93 23.11 8.29
N ASN A 65 2.38 21.94 8.00
CA ASN A 65 1.09 21.74 7.37
C ASN A 65 -0.07 21.70 8.38
N ASN A 66 0.07 22.38 9.52
CA ASN A 66 -0.94 22.45 10.59
C ASN A 66 -1.32 21.09 11.17
N CYS A 67 -0.33 20.21 11.34
CA CYS A 67 -0.54 18.83 11.77
C CYS A 67 -1.50 18.08 10.82
N GLN A 68 -1.31 18.29 9.51
CA GLN A 68 -2.00 17.56 8.46
C GLN A 68 -0.96 17.01 7.48
N GLN A 69 -1.30 15.91 6.83
CA GLN A 69 -0.49 15.39 5.74
C GLN A 69 -0.60 16.30 4.52
N SER A 70 0.44 16.29 3.68
CA SER A 70 0.29 16.93 2.38
C SER A 70 -0.80 16.22 1.57
N PRO A 71 -1.52 16.91 0.67
CA PRO A 71 -2.59 16.28 -0.12
C PRO A 71 -2.12 15.04 -0.88
N LYS A 72 -0.90 15.06 -1.44
CA LYS A 72 -0.30 13.88 -2.10
C LYS A 72 -0.04 12.73 -1.13
N GLN A 73 0.50 13.03 0.06
CA GLN A 73 0.77 12.01 1.08
C GLN A 73 -0.52 11.35 1.57
N ALA A 74 -1.57 12.13 1.80
CA ALA A 74 -2.88 11.62 2.18
C ALA A 74 -3.45 10.67 1.12
N LEU A 75 -3.35 11.04 -0.17
CA LEU A 75 -3.76 10.16 -1.27
C LEU A 75 -2.93 8.87 -1.33
N ILE A 76 -1.60 8.96 -1.21
CA ILE A 76 -0.75 7.77 -1.22
C ILE A 76 -1.07 6.87 -0.02
N GLN A 77 -1.30 7.43 1.18
CA GLN A 77 -1.66 6.63 2.34
C GLN A 77 -3.02 5.95 2.14
N ALA A 78 -4.02 6.68 1.68
CA ALA A 78 -5.34 6.12 1.38
C ALA A 78 -5.23 4.99 0.36
N PHE A 79 -4.42 5.15 -0.68
CA PHE A 79 -4.14 4.10 -1.66
C PHE A 79 -3.56 2.84 -1.03
N THR A 80 -2.54 2.97 -0.15
CA THR A 80 -1.91 1.80 0.49
C THR A 80 -2.84 1.03 1.44
N GLN A 81 -3.98 1.63 1.81
CA GLN A 81 -5.02 1.00 2.61
C GLN A 81 -6.12 0.37 1.76
N LEU A 82 -6.14 0.63 0.45
CA LEU A 82 -7.03 -0.05 -0.47
C LEU A 82 -6.60 -1.51 -0.65
N SER A 83 -7.59 -2.37 -0.86
CA SER A 83 -7.38 -3.77 -1.19
C SER A 83 -8.47 -4.25 -2.12
N LEU A 84 -8.38 -5.51 -2.57
CA LEU A 84 -9.46 -6.17 -3.30
C LEU A 84 -10.79 -6.15 -2.52
N LEU A 85 -10.76 -6.04 -1.19
CA LEU A 85 -11.98 -5.98 -0.37
C LEU A 85 -12.65 -4.60 -0.39
N SER A 86 -11.90 -3.53 -0.67
CA SER A 86 -12.41 -2.16 -0.56
C SER A 86 -13.71 -1.94 -1.34
N SER A 87 -14.72 -1.36 -0.70
CA SER A 87 -16.05 -1.24 -1.28
C SER A 87 -16.06 -0.37 -2.54
N ARG A 88 -17.05 -0.57 -3.41
CA ARG A 88 -17.18 0.26 -4.63
C ARG A 88 -17.23 1.75 -4.30
N THR A 89 -17.88 2.14 -3.20
CA THR A 89 -17.97 3.53 -2.76
C THR A 89 -16.62 4.07 -2.33
N GLN A 90 -15.81 3.29 -1.58
CA GLN A 90 -14.45 3.66 -1.22
C GLN A 90 -13.56 3.87 -2.46
N LEU A 91 -13.63 2.96 -3.44
CA LEU A 91 -12.86 3.10 -4.67
C LEU A 91 -13.28 4.33 -5.48
N GLN A 92 -14.58 4.61 -5.59
CA GLN A 92 -15.09 5.79 -6.29
C GLN A 92 -14.71 7.09 -5.60
N GLN A 93 -14.80 7.13 -4.26
CA GLN A 93 -14.37 8.27 -3.47
C GLN A 93 -12.88 8.56 -3.69
N PHE A 94 -12.04 7.53 -3.59
CA PHE A 94 -10.60 7.66 -3.81
C PHE A 94 -10.26 8.21 -5.21
N ILE A 95 -10.93 7.70 -6.25
CA ILE A 95 -10.76 8.21 -7.63
C ILE A 95 -11.16 9.69 -7.70
N GLY A 96 -12.29 10.07 -7.09
CA GLY A 96 -12.77 11.45 -7.04
C GLY A 96 -11.80 12.41 -6.33
N ASP A 97 -11.21 11.96 -5.22
CA ASP A 97 -10.21 12.72 -4.47
C ASP A 97 -8.93 12.93 -5.30
N CYS A 98 -8.46 11.87 -5.98
CA CYS A 98 -7.31 11.97 -6.89
C CYS A 98 -7.58 12.90 -8.06
N GLN A 99 -8.76 12.81 -8.69
CA GLN A 99 -9.15 13.71 -9.79
C GLN A 99 -9.23 15.17 -9.33
N THR A 100 -9.75 15.40 -8.12
CA THR A 100 -9.81 16.75 -7.53
C THR A 100 -8.40 17.32 -7.30
N TYR A 101 -7.47 16.50 -6.83
CA TYR A 101 -6.07 16.87 -6.70
C TYR A 101 -5.42 17.19 -8.06
N LEU A 102 -5.65 16.36 -9.08
CA LEU A 102 -5.07 16.48 -10.42
C LEU A 102 -5.57 17.70 -11.20
N LYS A 103 -6.77 18.24 -10.88
CA LYS A 103 -7.25 19.51 -11.46
C LYS A 103 -6.33 20.70 -11.17
N ARG A 104 -5.49 20.61 -10.13
CA ARG A 104 -4.62 21.71 -9.67
C ARG A 104 -3.14 21.35 -9.69
N ASN A 105 -2.79 20.09 -9.93
CA ASN A 105 -1.43 19.59 -9.83
C ASN A 105 -1.15 18.61 -10.97
N PHE A 106 -0.05 18.82 -11.69
CA PHE A 106 0.46 17.82 -12.62
C PHE A 106 1.25 16.77 -11.84
N ASP A 107 0.67 15.58 -11.67
CA ASP A 107 1.29 14.49 -10.92
C ASP A 107 1.00 13.13 -11.57
N GLN A 108 2.04 12.55 -12.18
CA GLN A 108 1.90 11.27 -12.87
C GLN A 108 1.69 10.09 -11.92
N ASP A 109 2.17 10.16 -10.68
CA ASP A 109 1.97 9.09 -9.72
C ASP A 109 0.48 8.99 -9.37
N ILE A 110 -0.14 10.12 -9.06
CA ILE A 110 -1.57 10.18 -8.75
C ILE A 110 -2.42 9.78 -9.96
N ALA A 111 -2.01 10.17 -11.17
CA ALA A 111 -2.68 9.71 -12.40
C ALA A 111 -2.62 8.17 -12.55
N ARG A 112 -1.49 7.54 -12.24
CA ARG A 112 -1.36 6.07 -12.23
C ARG A 112 -2.22 5.41 -11.17
N LEU A 113 -2.35 6.01 -9.97
CA LEU A 113 -3.26 5.49 -8.94
C LEU A 113 -4.71 5.47 -9.42
N VAL A 114 -5.15 6.52 -10.13
CA VAL A 114 -6.49 6.56 -10.74
C VAL A 114 -6.67 5.37 -11.68
N ILE A 115 -5.70 5.09 -12.56
CA ILE A 115 -5.76 3.98 -13.52
C ILE A 115 -5.87 2.63 -12.79
N VAL A 116 -4.98 2.38 -11.83
CA VAL A 116 -4.94 1.10 -11.09
C VAL A 116 -6.23 0.88 -10.30
N VAL A 117 -6.72 1.90 -9.61
CA VAL A 117 -7.98 1.81 -8.85
C VAL A 117 -9.20 1.68 -9.76
N THR A 118 -9.19 2.32 -10.93
CA THR A 118 -10.24 2.10 -11.95
C THR A 118 -10.22 0.65 -12.44
N ALA A 119 -9.04 0.09 -12.71
CA ALA A 119 -8.92 -1.31 -13.12
C ALA A 119 -9.35 -2.30 -12.03
N LEU A 120 -9.11 -1.97 -10.75
CA LEU A 120 -9.60 -2.75 -9.61
C LEU A 120 -11.14 -2.83 -9.59
N GLN A 121 -11.84 -1.74 -9.94
CA GLN A 121 -13.30 -1.77 -10.08
C GLN A 121 -13.77 -2.71 -11.21
N GLU A 122 -12.99 -2.82 -12.29
CA GLU A 122 -13.28 -3.73 -13.41
C GLU A 122 -13.04 -5.18 -13.00
N VAL A 123 -11.99 -5.46 -12.23
CA VAL A 123 -11.75 -6.79 -11.62
C VAL A 123 -12.92 -7.22 -10.75
N LYS A 124 -13.48 -6.32 -9.93
CA LYS A 124 -14.66 -6.60 -9.10
C LYS A 124 -15.92 -6.93 -9.90
N LYS A 125 -16.03 -6.45 -11.13
CA LYS A 125 -17.11 -6.80 -12.07
C LYS A 125 -16.79 -8.05 -12.89
N HIS A 126 -15.69 -8.76 -12.58
CA HIS A 126 -15.13 -9.86 -13.36
C HIS A 126 -14.75 -9.48 -14.80
N GLN A 127 -14.49 -8.19 -15.07
CA GLN A 127 -14.10 -7.67 -16.38
C GLN A 127 -12.57 -7.65 -16.53
N TYR A 128 -11.92 -8.81 -16.37
CA TYR A 128 -10.45 -8.92 -16.35
C TYR A 128 -9.78 -8.40 -17.64
N ALA A 129 -10.38 -8.62 -18.81
CA ALA A 129 -9.84 -8.11 -20.08
C ALA A 129 -9.90 -6.58 -20.19
N SER A 130 -10.89 -5.95 -19.55
CA SER A 130 -10.99 -4.49 -19.43
C SER A 130 -9.91 -3.98 -18.46
N ALA A 131 -9.83 -4.57 -17.27
CA ALA A 131 -8.84 -4.25 -16.25
C ALA A 131 -7.40 -4.35 -16.77
N ARG A 132 -7.06 -5.42 -17.51
CA ARG A 132 -5.74 -5.63 -18.10
C ARG A 132 -5.34 -4.54 -19.07
N ARG A 133 -6.26 -4.14 -19.96
CA ARG A 133 -6.02 -3.05 -20.92
C ARG A 133 -5.78 -1.70 -20.21
N LEU A 134 -6.47 -1.46 -19.10
CA LEU A 134 -6.28 -0.22 -18.33
C LEU A 134 -4.89 -0.14 -17.70
N VAL A 135 -4.39 -1.23 -17.11
CA VAL A 135 -3.11 -1.22 -16.37
C VAL A 135 -1.89 -1.47 -17.26
N GLU A 136 -2.08 -1.87 -18.51
CA GLU A 136 -0.97 -2.15 -19.44
C GLU A 136 0.03 -0.99 -19.55
N PRO A 137 -0.38 0.29 -19.72
CA PRO A 137 0.56 1.42 -19.74
C PRO A 137 1.27 1.64 -18.41
N VAL A 138 0.63 1.31 -17.29
CA VAL A 138 1.24 1.40 -15.95
C VAL A 138 2.32 0.34 -15.81
N TRP A 139 2.07 -0.89 -16.28
CA TRP A 139 3.08 -1.94 -16.28
C TRP A 139 4.28 -1.58 -17.17
N TYR A 140 4.06 -1.11 -18.41
CA TYR A 140 5.17 -0.70 -19.28
C TYR A 140 6.04 0.38 -18.65
N TYR A 141 5.45 1.35 -17.94
CA TYR A 141 6.22 2.32 -17.19
C TYR A 141 7.04 1.66 -16.07
N LEU A 142 6.42 0.79 -15.27
CA LEU A 142 7.06 0.14 -14.12
C LEU A 142 8.18 -0.83 -14.53
N SER A 143 8.04 -1.52 -15.67
CA SER A 143 9.01 -2.50 -16.15
C SER A 143 10.33 -1.88 -16.62
N GLU A 144 10.30 -0.62 -17.04
CA GLU A 144 11.49 0.13 -17.49
C GLU A 144 12.25 0.79 -16.33
N LEU A 145 11.74 0.73 -15.09
CA LEU A 145 12.37 1.36 -13.94
C LEU A 145 13.59 0.56 -13.45
N ASN A 146 14.75 1.22 -13.40
CA ASN A 146 15.95 0.67 -12.78
C ASN A 146 15.88 0.61 -11.24
N LEU A 147 14.97 1.40 -10.63
CA LEU A 147 14.79 1.47 -9.19
C LEU A 147 13.31 1.63 -8.86
N TRP A 148 12.75 0.62 -8.19
CA TRP A 148 11.41 0.71 -7.61
C TRP A 148 11.44 1.39 -6.24
N THR A 149 10.63 2.44 -6.11
CA THR A 149 10.31 3.10 -4.85
C THR A 149 9.22 2.34 -4.10
N ARG A 150 8.90 2.77 -2.88
CA ARG A 150 7.78 2.20 -2.11
C ARG A 150 6.47 2.21 -2.90
N LEU A 151 6.14 3.32 -3.56
CA LEU A 151 4.86 3.45 -4.27
C LEU A 151 4.79 2.48 -5.46
N ASP A 152 5.90 2.32 -6.18
CA ASP A 152 6.00 1.40 -7.32
C ASP A 152 5.70 -0.04 -6.90
N LEU A 153 6.18 -0.47 -5.71
CA LEU A 153 5.93 -1.82 -5.21
C LEU A 153 4.45 -2.07 -4.87
N TYR A 154 3.74 -1.05 -4.35
CA TYR A 154 2.29 -1.14 -4.16
C TYR A 154 1.56 -1.20 -5.51
N LEU A 155 1.98 -0.39 -6.49
CA LEU A 155 1.41 -0.44 -7.83
C LEU A 155 1.61 -1.82 -8.48
N VAL A 156 2.81 -2.40 -8.40
CA VAL A 156 3.07 -3.75 -8.93
C VAL A 156 2.20 -4.81 -8.25
N ASN A 157 2.06 -4.74 -6.92
CA ASN A 157 1.17 -5.64 -6.17
C ASN A 157 -0.28 -5.57 -6.68
N ASP A 158 -0.77 -4.36 -6.89
CA ASP A 158 -2.17 -4.11 -7.25
C ASP A 158 -2.49 -4.39 -8.71
N ILE A 159 -1.49 -4.62 -9.55
CA ILE A 159 -1.67 -5.05 -10.95
C ILE A 159 -1.25 -6.51 -11.17
N LEU A 160 -0.98 -7.31 -10.13
CA LEU A 160 -0.53 -8.70 -10.31
C LEU A 160 -1.46 -9.55 -11.19
N TYR A 161 -2.77 -9.28 -11.18
CA TYR A 161 -3.76 -9.95 -12.04
C TYR A 161 -3.55 -9.69 -13.56
N PHE A 162 -2.71 -8.72 -13.90
CA PHE A 162 -2.27 -8.48 -15.27
C PHE A 162 -1.52 -9.69 -15.83
N PHE A 163 -0.74 -10.36 -15.00
CA PHE A 163 0.10 -11.49 -15.38
C PHE A 163 -0.67 -12.81 -15.43
N ASP A 164 -0.15 -13.76 -16.19
CA ASP A 164 -0.51 -15.17 -16.00
C ASP A 164 0.11 -15.73 -14.70
N SER A 165 -0.29 -16.95 -14.32
CA SER A 165 0.17 -17.59 -13.07
C SER A 165 1.69 -17.68 -12.95
N LYS A 166 2.38 -18.07 -14.04
CA LYS A 166 3.82 -18.28 -14.02
C LYS A 166 4.55 -16.94 -13.89
N MET A 167 4.14 -15.95 -14.66
CA MET A 167 4.73 -14.61 -14.64
C MET A 167 4.41 -13.90 -13.32
N ALA A 168 3.21 -14.05 -12.76
CA ALA A 168 2.86 -13.48 -11.45
C ALA A 168 3.80 -13.97 -10.35
N VAL A 169 4.12 -15.26 -10.33
CA VAL A 169 5.11 -15.82 -9.38
C VAL A 169 6.50 -15.24 -9.60
N GLN A 170 6.94 -15.06 -10.84
CA GLN A 170 8.25 -14.45 -11.15
C GLN A 170 8.33 -12.99 -10.68
N VAL A 171 7.30 -12.19 -10.99
CA VAL A 171 7.20 -10.79 -10.55
C VAL A 171 7.14 -10.70 -9.02
N MET A 172 6.34 -11.55 -8.37
CA MET A 172 6.29 -11.65 -6.92
C MET A 172 7.68 -11.89 -6.32
N LEU A 173 8.45 -12.84 -6.84
CA LEU A 173 9.80 -13.13 -6.34
C LEU A 173 10.75 -11.91 -6.49
N GLN A 174 10.67 -11.17 -7.60
CA GLN A 174 11.45 -9.96 -7.80
C GLN A 174 11.07 -8.87 -6.78
N VAL A 175 9.77 -8.62 -6.59
CA VAL A 175 9.26 -7.65 -5.61
C VAL A 175 9.67 -8.06 -4.19
N LEU A 176 9.57 -9.34 -3.83
CA LEU A 176 10.03 -9.85 -2.52
C LEU A 176 11.52 -9.57 -2.27
N LYS A 177 12.36 -9.72 -3.29
CA LYS A 177 13.80 -9.41 -3.18
C LYS A 177 14.04 -7.92 -2.90
N VAL A 178 13.28 -7.04 -3.55
CA VAL A 178 13.36 -5.58 -3.29
C VAL A 178 12.85 -5.26 -1.89
N LEU A 179 11.72 -5.82 -1.48
CA LEU A 179 11.17 -5.62 -0.13
C LEU A 179 12.16 -6.08 0.94
N GLN A 180 12.77 -7.25 0.79
CA GLN A 180 13.73 -7.76 1.77
C GLN A 180 14.99 -6.91 1.89
N SER A 181 15.50 -6.38 0.76
CA SER A 181 16.76 -5.64 0.75
C SER A 181 16.62 -4.15 1.07
N LYS A 182 15.53 -3.51 0.66
CA LYS A 182 15.35 -2.05 0.76
C LYS A 182 14.23 -1.61 1.70
N TYR A 183 13.20 -2.45 1.89
CA TYR A 183 12.00 -2.09 2.63
C TYR A 183 11.53 -3.20 3.59
N PRO A 184 12.40 -3.74 4.47
CA PRO A 184 12.07 -4.88 5.33
C PRO A 184 10.89 -4.61 6.29
N GLN A 185 10.62 -3.33 6.59
CA GLN A 185 9.51 -2.87 7.41
C GLN A 185 8.13 -3.01 6.74
N LEU A 186 8.05 -3.19 5.43
CA LEU A 186 6.77 -3.30 4.69
C LEU A 186 6.19 -4.72 4.74
N GLY A 187 6.00 -5.24 5.96
CA GLY A 187 5.50 -6.59 6.19
C GLY A 187 4.09 -6.82 5.63
N GLU A 188 3.19 -5.83 5.75
CA GLU A 188 1.83 -5.94 5.22
C GLU A 188 1.79 -6.03 3.69
N LEU A 189 2.60 -5.22 2.99
CA LEU A 189 2.73 -5.33 1.53
C LEU A 189 3.30 -6.69 1.13
N LYS A 190 4.27 -7.21 1.88
CA LYS A 190 4.82 -8.55 1.65
C LYS A 190 3.74 -9.63 1.79
N LEU A 191 2.88 -9.53 2.80
CA LEU A 191 1.76 -10.45 3.01
C LEU A 191 0.74 -10.33 1.86
N ALA A 192 0.33 -9.11 1.51
CA ALA A 192 -0.61 -8.84 0.42
C ALA A 192 -0.10 -9.41 -0.91
N LEU A 193 1.17 -9.21 -1.23
CA LEU A 193 1.81 -9.72 -2.45
C LEU A 193 1.73 -11.24 -2.56
N VAL A 194 2.04 -11.95 -1.47
CA VAL A 194 1.98 -13.42 -1.44
C VAL A 194 0.54 -13.90 -1.55
N LEU A 195 -0.40 -13.27 -0.86
CA LEU A 195 -1.82 -13.62 -0.92
C LEU A 195 -2.41 -13.36 -2.31
N ASN A 196 -2.13 -12.21 -2.91
CA ASN A 196 -2.57 -11.88 -4.27
C ASN A 196 -2.02 -12.87 -5.29
N THR A 197 -0.75 -13.25 -5.16
CA THR A 197 -0.14 -14.29 -6.02
C THR A 197 -0.81 -15.65 -5.78
N SER A 198 -1.11 -16.01 -4.53
CA SER A 198 -1.80 -17.27 -4.21
C SER A 198 -3.21 -17.33 -4.82
N THR A 199 -3.92 -16.21 -4.91
CA THR A 199 -5.23 -16.12 -5.59
C THR A 199 -5.09 -16.48 -7.07
N ILE A 200 -4.02 -15.96 -7.73
CA ILE A 200 -3.76 -16.21 -9.15
C ILE A 200 -3.40 -17.69 -9.37
N THR A 201 -2.51 -18.26 -8.55
CA THR A 201 -2.11 -19.67 -8.68
C THR A 201 -3.26 -20.63 -8.36
N LEU A 202 -4.13 -20.27 -7.40
CA LEU A 202 -5.31 -21.04 -7.06
C LEU A 202 -6.32 -21.04 -8.21
N ALA A 203 -6.55 -19.87 -8.84
CA ALA A 203 -7.42 -19.76 -10.01
C ALA A 203 -6.87 -20.56 -11.22
N ALA A 204 -5.55 -20.68 -11.34
CA ALA A 204 -4.88 -21.51 -12.33
C ALA A 204 -4.80 -23.01 -11.94
N GLN A 205 -5.40 -23.41 -10.80
CA GLN A 205 -5.36 -24.77 -10.25
C GLN A 205 -3.95 -25.32 -9.98
N ASP A 206 -2.95 -24.44 -9.83
CA ASP A 206 -1.62 -24.83 -9.36
C ASP A 206 -1.63 -24.98 -7.84
N PHE A 207 -2.26 -26.06 -7.37
CA PHE A 207 -2.43 -26.30 -5.93
C PHE A 207 -1.10 -26.47 -5.20
N LYS A 208 -0.07 -27.01 -5.85
CA LYS A 208 1.25 -27.18 -5.25
C LYS A 208 1.88 -25.83 -4.95
N GLN A 209 1.95 -24.94 -5.94
CA GLN A 209 2.49 -23.60 -5.74
C GLN A 209 1.63 -22.80 -4.76
N THR A 210 0.30 -22.91 -4.88
CA THR A 210 -0.64 -22.23 -3.99
C THR A 210 -0.42 -22.60 -2.53
N GLN A 211 -0.25 -23.89 -2.22
CA GLN A 211 0.01 -24.34 -0.84
C GLN A 211 1.31 -23.75 -0.27
N ILE A 212 2.39 -23.71 -1.06
CA ILE A 212 3.67 -23.13 -0.63
C ILE A 212 3.48 -21.64 -0.29
N LEU A 213 2.79 -20.89 -1.14
CA LEU A 213 2.52 -19.47 -0.94
C LEU A 213 1.65 -19.24 0.30
N LEU A 214 0.57 -20.00 0.48
CA LEU A 214 -0.34 -19.84 1.60
C LEU A 214 0.29 -20.23 2.94
N GLN A 215 1.14 -21.26 2.99
CA GLN A 215 1.91 -21.59 4.19
C GLN A 215 2.86 -20.44 4.59
N PHE A 216 3.49 -19.80 3.59
CA PHE A 216 4.33 -18.63 3.84
C PHE A 216 3.52 -17.42 4.30
N ALA A 217 2.38 -17.14 3.64
CA ALA A 217 1.46 -16.08 4.02
C ALA A 217 0.92 -16.27 5.44
N GLY A 218 0.55 -17.49 5.83
CA GLY A 218 0.07 -17.79 7.17
C GLY A 218 1.10 -17.47 8.27
N LYS A 219 2.38 -17.82 8.04
CA LYS A 219 3.47 -17.46 8.97
C LYS A 219 3.68 -15.94 9.06
N LEU A 220 3.52 -15.21 7.95
CA LEU A 220 3.62 -13.75 7.94
C LEU A 220 2.43 -13.10 8.66
N ALA A 221 1.21 -13.57 8.40
CA ALA A 221 -0.02 -13.07 8.99
C ALA A 221 0.00 -13.18 10.53
N GLN A 222 0.49 -14.30 11.07
CA GLN A 222 0.69 -14.48 12.51
C GLN A 222 1.71 -13.49 13.11
N LYS A 223 2.79 -13.19 12.37
CA LYS A 223 3.79 -12.21 12.81
C LYS A 223 3.30 -10.76 12.74
N LEU A 224 2.31 -10.48 11.89
CA LEU A 224 1.72 -9.16 11.65
C LEU A 224 0.39 -8.94 12.38
N PRO A 225 0.11 -9.72 13.43
CA PRO A 225 -1.24 -9.94 13.99
C PRO A 225 -2.46 -9.85 13.04
N ARG A 226 -2.34 -10.26 11.78
CA ARG A 226 -3.43 -10.24 10.78
C ARG A 226 -4.21 -11.56 10.78
N TYR A 227 -4.97 -11.81 11.84
CA TYR A 227 -5.70 -13.07 12.02
C TYR A 227 -6.77 -13.29 10.94
N ASP A 228 -7.40 -12.21 10.46
CA ASP A 228 -8.28 -12.20 9.29
C ASP A 228 -7.62 -12.85 8.06
N LEU A 229 -6.40 -12.43 7.74
CA LEU A 229 -5.64 -12.94 6.61
C LEU A 229 -5.02 -14.32 6.87
N TRP A 230 -4.76 -14.65 8.14
CA TRP A 230 -4.34 -16.01 8.53
C TRP A 230 -5.48 -17.01 8.30
N ILE A 231 -6.71 -16.68 8.71
CA ILE A 231 -7.90 -17.52 8.49
C ILE A 231 -8.14 -17.70 6.99
N LEU A 232 -8.07 -16.62 6.20
CA LEU A 232 -8.16 -16.70 4.74
C LEU A 232 -7.12 -17.66 4.15
N ALA A 233 -5.87 -17.61 4.63
CA ALA A 233 -4.82 -18.50 4.17
C ALA A 233 -5.13 -19.97 4.53
N GLN A 234 -5.65 -20.25 5.72
CA GLN A 234 -6.08 -21.59 6.11
C GLN A 234 -7.25 -22.08 5.25
N LEU A 235 -8.25 -21.23 5.03
CA LEU A 235 -9.40 -21.52 4.18
C LEU A 235 -8.95 -21.96 2.79
N ARG A 236 -8.06 -21.19 2.14
CA ARG A 236 -7.55 -21.53 0.81
C ARG A 236 -6.66 -22.77 0.79
N LEU A 237 -5.96 -23.08 1.89
CA LEU A 237 -5.26 -24.36 2.03
C LEU A 237 -6.25 -25.53 2.06
N LYS A 238 -7.39 -25.39 2.76
CA LYS A 238 -8.46 -26.39 2.75
C LYS A 238 -9.06 -26.57 1.36
N LEU A 239 -9.22 -25.49 0.60
CA LEU A 239 -9.66 -25.56 -0.79
C LEU A 239 -8.67 -26.31 -1.69
N CYS A 240 -7.35 -26.10 -1.52
CA CYS A 240 -6.34 -26.88 -2.24
C CYS A 240 -6.41 -28.38 -1.95
N LEU A 241 -6.90 -28.76 -0.77
CA LEU A 241 -7.09 -30.14 -0.32
C LEU A 241 -8.50 -30.68 -0.59
N GLN A 242 -9.35 -29.91 -1.29
CA GLN A 242 -10.76 -30.23 -1.54
C GLN A 242 -11.59 -30.48 -0.26
N GLN A 243 -11.16 -29.90 0.87
CA GLN A 243 -11.84 -29.99 2.16
C GLN A 243 -12.87 -28.86 2.30
N TYR A 244 -13.89 -28.84 1.44
CA TYR A 244 -14.85 -27.72 1.34
C TYR A 244 -15.62 -27.44 2.65
N ASN A 245 -16.04 -28.47 3.39
CA ASN A 245 -16.70 -28.30 4.69
C ASN A 245 -15.76 -27.62 5.71
N ALA A 246 -14.47 -27.99 5.72
CA ALA A 246 -13.50 -27.35 6.60
C ALA A 246 -13.19 -25.91 6.15
N ALA A 247 -13.26 -25.62 4.85
CA ALA A 247 -13.16 -24.26 4.34
C ALA A 247 -14.37 -23.39 4.76
N MET A 248 -15.59 -23.97 4.77
CA MET A 248 -16.79 -23.28 5.25
C MET A 248 -16.69 -22.88 6.71
N VAL A 249 -16.15 -23.74 7.58
CA VAL A 249 -15.91 -23.39 9.00
C VAL A 249 -14.95 -22.19 9.13
N GLN A 250 -13.93 -22.09 8.28
CA GLN A 250 -13.06 -20.90 8.27
C GLN A 250 -13.80 -19.65 7.76
N CYS A 251 -14.74 -19.81 6.83
CA CYS A 251 -15.58 -18.72 6.34
C CYS A 251 -16.51 -18.18 7.42
N GLU A 252 -17.13 -19.07 8.21
CA GLU A 252 -17.95 -18.71 9.37
C GLU A 252 -17.12 -17.96 10.43
N LEU A 253 -15.89 -18.43 10.69
CA LEU A 253 -15.00 -17.72 11.61
C LEU A 253 -14.63 -16.31 11.14
N LEU A 254 -14.51 -16.08 9.82
CA LEU A 254 -14.31 -14.73 9.28
C LEU A 254 -15.52 -13.82 9.57
N GLU A 255 -16.74 -14.34 9.46
CA GLU A 255 -17.96 -13.60 9.85
C GLU A 255 -17.96 -13.27 11.34
N GLU A 256 -17.62 -14.23 12.20
CA GLU A 256 -17.62 -14.07 13.67
C GLU A 256 -16.65 -12.99 14.16
N ILE A 257 -15.49 -12.86 13.50
CA ILE A 257 -14.50 -11.81 13.85
C ILE A 257 -14.80 -10.45 13.20
N GLY A 258 -15.92 -10.31 12.49
CA GLY A 258 -16.34 -9.07 11.84
C GLY A 258 -15.71 -8.80 10.47
N ALA A 259 -15.06 -9.80 9.85
CA ALA A 259 -14.43 -9.69 8.53
C ALA A 259 -15.42 -10.03 7.39
N HIS A 260 -16.62 -9.42 7.43
CA HIS A 260 -17.76 -9.74 6.56
C HIS A 260 -17.43 -9.69 5.05
N ASP A 261 -16.77 -8.63 4.58
CA ASP A 261 -16.41 -8.50 3.16
C ASP A 261 -15.50 -9.66 2.71
N LEU A 262 -14.57 -10.07 3.58
CA LEU A 262 -13.64 -11.16 3.29
C LEU A 262 -14.33 -12.53 3.33
N ALA A 263 -15.27 -12.73 4.26
CA ALA A 263 -16.09 -13.93 4.31
C ALA A 263 -16.95 -14.07 3.06
N GLN A 264 -17.58 -12.98 2.59
CA GLN A 264 -18.40 -12.98 1.38
C GLN A 264 -17.58 -13.38 0.14
N GLU A 265 -16.36 -12.81 -0.02
CA GLU A 265 -15.47 -13.19 -1.12
C GLU A 265 -15.01 -14.66 -1.00
N ALA A 266 -14.68 -15.11 0.20
CA ALA A 266 -14.29 -16.49 0.44
C ALA A 266 -15.42 -17.49 0.12
N LEU A 267 -16.68 -17.14 0.46
CA LEU A 267 -17.85 -17.95 0.13
C LEU A 267 -18.02 -18.11 -1.38
N TYR A 268 -17.87 -17.03 -2.14
CA TYR A 268 -17.90 -17.10 -3.60
C TYR A 268 -16.80 -18.02 -4.16
N GLU A 269 -15.59 -17.93 -3.59
CA GLU A 269 -14.45 -18.77 -3.98
C GLU A 269 -14.71 -20.27 -3.68
N ILE A 270 -15.28 -20.59 -2.51
CA ILE A 270 -15.70 -21.96 -2.14
C ILE A 270 -16.73 -22.50 -3.14
N GLN A 271 -17.81 -21.75 -3.38
CA GLN A 271 -18.89 -22.16 -4.29
C GLN A 271 -18.39 -22.39 -5.72
N ARG A 272 -17.52 -21.52 -6.21
CA ARG A 272 -16.92 -21.64 -7.54
C ARG A 272 -16.11 -22.92 -7.68
N LEU A 273 -15.25 -23.24 -6.71
CA LEU A 273 -14.38 -24.43 -6.77
C LEU A 273 -15.14 -25.72 -6.49
N ALA A 274 -16.19 -25.70 -5.67
CA ALA A 274 -17.03 -26.86 -5.42
C ALA A 274 -17.80 -27.30 -6.68
N ARG A 275 -18.26 -26.35 -7.51
CA ARG A 275 -18.97 -26.64 -8.78
C ARG A 275 -18.10 -27.26 -9.86
N VAL A 276 -16.78 -27.03 -9.81
CA VAL A 276 -15.81 -27.53 -10.79
C VAL A 276 -15.22 -28.88 -10.36
N ALA A 277 -15.50 -29.33 -9.13
CA ALA A 277 -15.04 -30.63 -8.64
C ALA A 277 -15.78 -31.77 -9.35
N PRO A 278 -15.10 -32.73 -9.97
CA PRO A 278 -15.75 -33.91 -10.51
C PRO A 278 -16.33 -34.73 -9.36
N GLY A 279 -17.68 -34.84 -9.29
CA GLY A 279 -18.35 -35.80 -8.41
C GLY A 279 -19.37 -35.28 -7.39
N VAL A 280 -19.82 -34.02 -7.44
CA VAL A 280 -20.96 -33.55 -6.62
C VAL A 280 -22.19 -33.33 -7.51
N ASN A 281 -22.62 -34.41 -8.16
CA ASN A 281 -23.96 -34.60 -8.69
C ASN A 281 -24.23 -36.11 -8.61
N SER A 282 -24.59 -36.55 -7.40
CA SER A 282 -25.24 -37.82 -7.13
C SER A 282 -26.04 -37.68 -5.85
#